data_AF-A0A7C1N912-F1
#
_entry.id   AF-A0A7C1N912-F1
#
_cell.length_a   1.000
_cell.length_b   1.000
_cell.length_c   1.000
_cell.angle_alpha   90.00
_cell.angle_beta   90.00
_cell.angle_gamma   90.00
#
_symmetry.space_group_name_H-M   'P 1'
#
loop_
_entity.id
_entity.type
_entity.pdbx_description
1 polymer ?
#
loop_
_entity_poly.entity_id
_entity_poly.type
_entity_poly.pdbx_seq_one_letter_code
_entity_poly.pdbx_strand_id
1 'polypeptide(L)'
;MKKYIPLLVITCLTFFSCESDKSINLTKMQGFPEDVMGCTCYFSENEADFKAQKFIYVDSYERNPAYISIDNKLVPVDAENSDGSGYEVILDIDKEVQLGSELYHREGTITVVHESGAVVTQPIYGECGC
;
A
#
# COMPACT_ATOMS: atom_id res chain seq x y z
N MET A 1 30.00 36.64 58.03
CA MET A 1 28.89 35.69 57.83
C MET A 1 28.60 35.60 56.34
N LYS A 2 29.07 34.55 55.65
CA LYS A 2 28.91 34.37 54.19
C LYS A 2 27.65 33.54 53.94
N LYS A 3 26.63 34.12 53.31
CA LYS A 3 25.46 33.40 52.81
C LYS A 3 25.76 32.93 51.38
N TYR A 4 25.79 31.62 51.18
CA TYR A 4 25.85 31.01 49.86
C TYR A 4 24.42 30.65 49.43
N ILE A 5 24.00 31.15 48.28
CA ILE A 5 22.76 30.79 47.58
C ILE A 5 23.13 29.65 46.61
N PRO A 6 22.46 28.48 46.64
CA PRO A 6 22.69 27.48 45.62
C PRO A 6 21.92 27.87 44.35
N LEU A 7 22.69 28.10 43.28
CA LEU A 7 22.19 28.28 41.92
C LEU A 7 21.70 26.91 41.42
N LEU A 8 20.38 26.73 41.38
CA LEU A 8 19.75 25.51 40.90
C LEU A 8 19.71 25.55 39.37
N VAL A 9 20.68 24.91 38.72
CA VAL A 9 20.73 24.75 37.27
C VAL A 9 19.73 23.66 36.89
N ILE A 10 18.55 24.07 36.42
CA ILE A 10 17.55 23.19 35.82
C ILE A 10 18.01 22.88 34.39
N THR A 11 18.78 21.80 34.24
CA THR A 11 19.03 21.17 32.94
C THR A 11 17.72 20.57 32.45
N CYS A 12 17.00 21.32 31.62
CA CYS A 12 15.85 20.85 30.87
C CYS A 12 16.36 19.84 29.82
N LEU A 13 16.44 18.57 30.19
CA LEU A 13 16.56 17.46 29.26
C LEU A 13 15.27 17.41 28.45
N THR A 14 15.27 18.09 27.30
CA THR A 14 14.21 17.91 26.30
C THR A 14 14.30 16.48 25.83
N PHE A 15 13.44 15.62 26.37
CA PHE A 15 13.07 14.36 25.78
C PHE A 15 12.45 14.68 24.42
N PHE A 16 13.29 14.74 23.39
CA PHE A 16 12.89 14.53 22.01
C PHE A 16 12.40 13.08 21.97
N SER A 17 11.12 12.86 22.27
CA SER A 17 10.42 11.65 21.83
C SER A 17 10.53 11.66 20.32
N CYS A 18 11.42 10.81 19.81
CA CYS A 18 11.49 10.48 18.40
C CYS A 18 10.20 9.70 18.12
N GLU A 19 9.16 10.40 17.70
CA GLU A 19 7.96 9.79 17.15
C GLU A 19 8.43 9.16 15.84
N SER A 20 8.67 7.85 15.86
CA SER A 20 9.06 7.11 14.66
C SER A 20 7.94 7.30 13.63
N ASP A 21 8.22 8.03 12.55
CA ASP A 21 7.28 8.23 11.44
C ASP A 21 6.82 6.86 10.93
N LYS A 22 5.59 6.48 11.28
CA LYS A 22 4.96 5.26 10.78
C LYS A 22 4.67 5.48 9.30
N SER A 23 5.39 4.77 8.43
CA SER A 23 5.22 4.86 6.98
C SER A 23 5.00 3.47 6.37
N ILE A 24 4.20 3.42 5.31
CA ILE A 24 3.99 2.22 4.49
C ILE A 24 4.79 2.43 3.20
N ASN A 25 5.61 1.46 2.82
CA ASN A 25 6.34 1.49 1.56
C ASN A 25 5.69 0.53 0.56
N LEU A 26 4.80 1.07 -0.28
CA LEU A 26 4.32 0.33 -1.44
C LEU A 26 5.46 0.15 -2.44
N THR A 27 5.62 -1.08 -2.89
CA THR A 27 6.69 -1.53 -3.78
C THR A 27 6.10 -2.17 -5.02
N LYS A 28 6.97 -2.63 -5.91
CA LYS A 28 6.58 -3.28 -7.16
C LYS A 28 7.14 -4.69 -7.17
N MET A 29 6.28 -5.63 -7.49
CA MET A 29 6.59 -7.04 -7.66
C MET A 29 6.63 -7.37 -9.14
N GLN A 30 7.60 -8.20 -9.52
CA GLN A 30 7.93 -8.48 -10.92
C GLN A 30 7.24 -9.75 -11.39
N GLY A 31 6.59 -9.66 -12.55
CA GLY A 31 5.92 -10.78 -13.20
C GLY A 31 4.53 -11.07 -12.63
N PHE A 32 3.84 -12.01 -13.28
CA PHE A 32 2.55 -12.49 -12.83
C PHE A 32 2.75 -13.52 -11.71
N PRO A 33 2.13 -13.35 -10.53
CA PRO A 33 2.21 -14.35 -9.48
C PRO A 33 1.66 -15.69 -9.97
N GLU A 34 2.44 -16.78 -9.79
CA GLU A 34 2.08 -18.12 -10.30
C GLU A 34 0.76 -18.64 -9.70
N ASP A 35 0.43 -18.20 -8.48
CA ASP A 35 -0.76 -18.60 -7.75
C ASP A 35 -2.01 -17.76 -8.08
N VAL A 36 -1.91 -16.79 -8.99
CA VAL A 36 -3.03 -15.94 -9.42
C VAL A 36 -3.37 -16.28 -10.87
N MET A 37 -4.50 -16.95 -11.07
CA MET A 37 -5.00 -17.40 -12.37
C MET A 37 -6.49 -17.16 -12.47
N GLY A 38 -6.99 -16.95 -13.70
CA GLY A 38 -8.40 -16.69 -13.99
C GLY A 38 -8.73 -15.21 -13.98
N CYS A 39 -9.98 -14.88 -13.66
CA CYS A 39 -10.49 -13.51 -13.57
C CYS A 39 -9.65 -12.66 -12.60
N THR A 40 -8.78 -11.81 -13.14
CA THR A 40 -7.76 -11.10 -12.33
C THR A 40 -7.61 -9.64 -12.77
N CYS A 41 -7.42 -8.76 -11.80
CA CYS A 41 -6.91 -7.41 -11.97
C CYS A 41 -5.42 -7.33 -11.64
N TYR A 42 -4.65 -6.68 -12.51
CA TYR A 42 -3.25 -6.35 -12.28
C TYR A 42 -3.07 -4.84 -12.35
N PHE A 43 -2.60 -4.22 -11.26
CA PHE A 43 -2.36 -2.78 -11.22
C PHE A 43 -0.90 -2.45 -10.95
N SER A 44 -0.40 -1.50 -11.72
CA SER A 44 0.93 -0.89 -11.63
C SER A 44 0.81 0.60 -11.31
N GLU A 45 1.91 1.27 -10.97
CA GLU A 45 1.89 2.72 -10.73
C GLU A 45 1.53 3.53 -12.00
N ASN A 46 1.98 3.03 -13.15
CA ASN A 46 1.87 3.69 -14.44
C ASN A 46 2.00 2.67 -15.58
N GLU A 47 1.75 3.13 -16.81
CA GLU A 47 1.82 2.32 -18.03
C GLU A 47 3.20 1.68 -18.27
N ALA A 48 4.30 2.38 -17.95
CA ALA A 48 5.64 1.86 -18.18
C ALA A 48 5.94 0.68 -17.25
N ASP A 49 5.53 0.76 -15.99
CA ASP A 49 5.62 -0.34 -15.03
C ASP A 49 4.69 -1.49 -15.41
N PHE A 50 3.47 -1.21 -15.89
CA PHE A 50 2.55 -2.25 -16.37
C PHE A 50 3.12 -3.04 -17.54
N LYS A 51 3.66 -2.36 -18.55
CA LYS A 51 4.35 -3.00 -19.68
C LYS A 51 5.60 -3.77 -19.25
N ALA A 52 6.26 -3.33 -18.19
CA ALA A 52 7.37 -4.03 -17.57
C ALA A 52 6.93 -5.14 -16.60
N GLN A 53 5.62 -5.40 -16.46
CA GLN A 53 5.02 -6.38 -15.55
C GLN A 53 5.43 -6.16 -14.09
N LYS A 54 5.39 -4.89 -13.65
CA LYS A 54 5.71 -4.47 -12.29
C LYS A 54 4.45 -4.03 -11.59
N PHE A 55 3.90 -4.89 -10.75
CA PHE A 55 2.58 -4.69 -10.13
C PHE A 55 2.72 -4.22 -8.68
N ILE A 56 1.79 -3.37 -8.24
CA ILE A 56 1.63 -2.94 -6.84
C ILE A 56 0.52 -3.75 -6.17
N TYR A 57 -0.52 -4.09 -6.95
CA TYR A 57 -1.70 -4.79 -6.48
C TYR A 57 -2.16 -5.83 -7.50
N VAL A 58 -2.61 -6.98 -6.99
CA VAL A 58 -3.16 -8.07 -7.78
C VAL A 58 -4.38 -8.64 -7.07
N ASP A 59 -5.50 -8.74 -7.76
CA ASP A 59 -6.76 -9.25 -7.20
C ASP A 59 -7.39 -10.27 -8.13
N SER A 60 -7.54 -11.50 -7.66
CA SER A 60 -8.35 -12.51 -8.34
C SER A 60 -9.75 -12.52 -7.76
N TYR A 61 -10.72 -12.08 -8.56
CA TYR A 61 -12.15 -12.05 -8.19
C TYR A 61 -12.68 -13.39 -7.66
N GLU A 62 -12.06 -14.51 -8.04
CA GLU A 62 -12.48 -15.86 -7.64
C GLU A 62 -11.72 -16.41 -6.42
N ARG A 63 -10.63 -15.76 -6.00
CA ARG A 63 -9.82 -16.21 -4.85
C ARG A 63 -9.41 -15.03 -3.98
N ASN A 64 -9.96 -15.01 -2.76
CA ASN A 64 -9.33 -14.29 -1.66
C ASN A 64 -8.09 -15.08 -1.20
N PRO A 65 -7.01 -14.38 -0.81
CA PRO A 65 -6.90 -12.92 -0.72
C PRO A 65 -6.43 -12.27 -2.03
N ALA A 66 -6.74 -10.98 -2.20
CA ALA A 66 -5.98 -10.10 -3.08
C ALA A 66 -4.59 -9.86 -2.47
N TYR A 67 -3.72 -9.14 -3.18
CA TYR A 67 -2.36 -8.92 -2.74
C TYR A 67 -1.89 -7.50 -3.00
N ILE A 68 -1.17 -6.93 -2.04
CA ILE A 68 -0.35 -5.72 -2.20
C ILE A 68 1.13 -6.03 -2.03
N SER A 69 1.99 -5.28 -2.71
CA SER A 69 3.44 -5.36 -2.52
C SER A 69 3.91 -4.32 -1.51
N ILE A 70 4.31 -4.74 -0.31
CA ILE A 70 4.91 -3.88 0.72
C ILE A 70 6.34 -4.36 0.97
N ASP A 71 7.31 -3.44 0.96
CA ASP A 71 8.73 -3.77 1.20
C ASP A 71 9.26 -4.94 0.35
N ASN A 72 8.82 -5.02 -0.92
CA ASN A 72 9.11 -6.08 -1.89
C ASN A 72 8.58 -7.47 -1.48
N LYS A 73 7.57 -7.51 -0.62
CA LYS A 73 6.88 -8.73 -0.21
C LYS A 73 5.41 -8.65 -0.59
N LEU A 74 4.93 -9.78 -1.07
CA LEU A 74 3.52 -10.04 -1.28
C LEU A 74 2.81 -10.17 0.08
N VAL A 75 1.96 -9.21 0.39
CA VAL A 75 1.11 -9.24 1.58
C VAL A 75 -0.31 -9.57 1.13
N PRO A 76 -0.90 -10.68 1.60
CA PRO A 76 -2.30 -10.95 1.35
C PRO A 76 -3.14 -9.86 2.02
N VAL A 77 -4.14 -9.39 1.30
CA VAL A 77 -5.18 -8.46 1.76
C VAL A 77 -6.52 -9.03 1.30
N ASP A 78 -7.43 -9.30 2.23
CA ASP A 78 -8.81 -9.54 1.86
C ASP A 78 -9.38 -8.21 1.34
N ALA A 79 -9.91 -8.21 0.13
CA ALA A 79 -10.69 -7.08 -0.35
C ALA A 79 -12.03 -6.95 0.40
N GLU A 80 -12.51 -8.04 1.03
CA GLU A 80 -13.87 -8.11 1.60
C GLU A 80 -13.96 -8.27 3.14
N ASN A 81 -12.89 -8.70 3.84
CA ASN A 81 -12.89 -8.89 5.31
C ASN A 81 -11.54 -8.53 5.95
N SER A 82 -11.49 -8.27 7.27
CA SER A 82 -10.20 -8.10 7.95
C SER A 82 -9.50 -9.46 8.08
N ASP A 83 -8.63 -9.82 7.13
CA ASP A 83 -7.81 -11.04 7.12
C ASP A 83 -6.73 -11.11 8.22
N GLY A 84 -6.64 -10.09 9.07
CA GLY A 84 -5.61 -9.98 10.09
C GLY A 84 -4.24 -9.55 9.54
N SER A 85 -4.17 -9.14 8.27
CA SER A 85 -2.97 -8.51 7.70
C SER A 85 -2.65 -7.16 8.35
N GLY A 86 -3.65 -6.52 8.95
CA GLY A 86 -3.57 -5.16 9.48
C GLY A 86 -3.65 -4.09 8.40
N TYR A 87 -3.88 -4.46 7.14
CA TYR A 87 -3.99 -3.54 6.00
C TYR A 87 -5.40 -3.52 5.43
N GLU A 88 -5.93 -2.33 5.20
CA GLU A 88 -7.14 -2.05 4.42
C GLU A 88 -6.72 -1.43 3.09
N VAL A 89 -7.29 -1.92 1.98
CA VAL A 89 -7.01 -1.43 0.63
C VAL A 89 -8.27 -0.85 0.02
N ILE A 90 -8.17 0.39 -0.46
CA ILE A 90 -9.26 1.13 -1.08
C ILE A 90 -8.83 1.49 -2.49
N LEU A 91 -9.61 1.06 -3.49
CA LEU A 91 -9.42 1.43 -4.88
C LEU A 91 -10.46 2.47 -5.29
N ASP A 92 -10.01 3.59 -5.84
CA ASP A 92 -10.86 4.61 -6.45
C ASP A 92 -10.56 4.65 -7.95
N ILE A 93 -11.53 4.28 -8.79
CA ILE A 93 -11.35 4.12 -10.24
C ILE A 93 -11.87 5.37 -10.95
N ASP A 94 -10.96 6.14 -11.53
CA ASP A 94 -11.26 7.39 -12.25
C ASP A 94 -11.64 7.15 -13.71
N LYS A 95 -11.08 6.09 -14.32
CA LYS A 95 -11.26 5.78 -15.74
C LYS A 95 -11.36 4.28 -15.92
N GLU A 96 -12.36 3.87 -16.69
CA GLU A 96 -12.54 2.51 -17.15
C GLU A 96 -12.81 2.51 -18.66
N VAL A 97 -12.10 1.66 -19.40
CA VAL A 97 -12.26 1.48 -20.85
C VAL A 97 -12.33 0.01 -21.16
N GLN A 98 -13.40 -0.44 -21.78
CA GLN A 98 -13.53 -1.82 -22.25
C GLN A 98 -12.67 -2.02 -23.51
N LEU A 99 -11.71 -2.96 -23.45
CA LEU A 99 -10.80 -3.32 -24.54
C LEU A 99 -11.23 -4.60 -25.27
N GLY A 100 -12.02 -5.45 -24.61
CA GLY A 100 -12.53 -6.72 -25.15
C GLY A 100 -13.83 -7.13 -24.48
N SER A 101 -14.34 -8.33 -24.78
CA SER A 101 -15.59 -8.83 -24.18
C SER A 101 -15.51 -8.88 -22.65
N GLU A 102 -14.35 -9.26 -22.11
CA GLU A 102 -14.11 -9.47 -20.68
C GLU A 102 -12.81 -8.80 -20.22
N LEU A 103 -12.25 -7.88 -21.03
CA LEU A 103 -11.02 -7.15 -20.75
C LEU A 103 -11.29 -5.65 -20.59
N TYR A 104 -10.90 -5.11 -19.44
CA TYR A 104 -11.10 -3.71 -19.06
C TYR A 104 -9.79 -3.09 -18.63
N HIS A 105 -9.48 -1.95 -19.22
CA HIS A 105 -8.43 -1.05 -18.76
C HIS A 105 -8.97 -0.11 -17.68
N ARG A 106 -8.23 0.05 -16.58
CA ARG A 106 -8.58 0.92 -15.46
C ARG A 106 -7.40 1.80 -15.03
N GLU A 107 -7.72 3.05 -14.70
CA GLU A 107 -6.81 3.99 -14.05
C GLU A 107 -7.51 4.63 -12.86
N GLY A 108 -6.74 5.02 -11.84
CA GLY A 108 -7.29 5.62 -10.63
C GLY A 108 -6.25 5.75 -9.52
N THR A 109 -6.67 5.54 -8.27
CA THR A 109 -5.77 5.49 -7.11
C THR A 109 -6.00 4.27 -6.23
N ILE A 110 -4.92 3.83 -5.57
CA ILE A 110 -4.94 2.86 -4.48
C ILE A 110 -4.56 3.59 -3.19
N THR A 111 -5.36 3.42 -2.13
CA THR A 111 -5.04 3.86 -0.78
C THR A 111 -4.91 2.63 0.12
N VAL A 112 -3.80 2.54 0.84
CA VAL A 112 -3.54 1.49 1.82
C VAL A 112 -3.45 2.11 3.21
N VAL A 113 -4.28 1.62 4.12
CA VAL A 113 -4.34 2.02 5.52
C VAL A 113 -3.86 0.86 6.38
N HIS A 114 -2.87 1.08 7.23
CA HIS A 114 -2.43 0.08 8.21
C HIS A 114 -3.07 0.35 9.57
N GLU A 115 -3.34 -0.69 10.36
CA GLU A 115 -3.92 -0.61 11.72
C GLU A 115 -3.12 0.29 12.67
N SER A 116 -1.84 0.51 12.39
CA SER A 116 -1.02 1.45 13.16
C SER A 116 -1.38 2.92 12.93
N GLY A 117 -2.27 3.22 11.98
CA GLY A 117 -2.63 4.57 11.51
C GLY A 117 -1.79 5.10 10.35
N ALA A 118 -0.91 4.29 9.76
CA ALA A 118 -0.12 4.72 8.60
C ALA A 118 -0.99 4.65 7.34
N VAL A 119 -0.82 5.61 6.43
CA VAL A 119 -1.62 5.71 5.19
C VAL A 119 -0.69 6.03 4.02
N VAL A 120 -0.91 5.37 2.89
CA VAL A 120 -0.23 5.68 1.62
C VAL A 120 -1.24 5.65 0.48
N THR A 121 -1.13 6.61 -0.45
CA THR A 121 -1.95 6.69 -1.65
C THR A 121 -1.05 6.80 -2.87
N GLN A 122 -1.32 6.02 -3.91
CA GLN A 122 -0.57 6.01 -5.17
C GLN A 122 -1.50 5.89 -6.37
N PRO A 123 -1.09 6.38 -7.56
CA PRO A 123 -1.83 6.13 -8.78
C PRO A 123 -1.79 4.65 -9.15
N ILE A 124 -2.83 4.20 -9.86
CA ILE A 124 -2.88 2.87 -10.48
C ILE A 124 -3.18 2.97 -11.97
N TYR A 125 -2.58 2.05 -12.70
CA TYR A 125 -2.77 1.79 -14.11
C TYR A 125 -2.76 0.28 -14.32
N GLY A 126 -3.77 -0.27 -14.98
CA GLY A 126 -3.70 -1.66 -15.39
C GLY A 126 -5.01 -2.22 -15.89
N GLU A 127 -5.09 -3.54 -15.92
CA GLU A 127 -6.16 -4.25 -16.62
C GLU A 127 -6.79 -5.31 -15.72
N CYS A 128 -8.10 -5.47 -15.87
CA CYS A 128 -8.89 -6.53 -15.29
C CYS A 128 -9.45 -7.40 -16.41
N GLY A 129 -9.22 -8.70 -16.33
CA GLY A 129 -9.58 -9.63 -17.39
C GLY A 129 -10.08 -10.97 -16.89
N CYS A 130 -11.08 -11.52 -17.58
CA CYS A 130 -11.42 -12.94 -17.69
C CYS A 130 -11.29 -13.31 -19.18
#